data_AF-A0A7C6E3W5-F1
#
_entry.id   AF-A0A7C6E3W5-F1
#
_cell.length_a   1.000
_cell.length_b   1.000
_cell.length_c   1.000
_cell.angle_alpha   90.00
_cell.angle_beta   90.00
_cell.angle_gamma   90.00
#
_symmetry.space_group_name_H-M   'P 1'
#
loop_
_entity.id
_entity.type
_entity.pdbx_description
1 polymer ?
#
loop_
_entity_poly.entity_id
_entity_poly.type
_entity_poly.pdbx_seq_one_letter_code
_entity_poly.pdbx_strand_id
1 'polypeptide(L)'
;MAYYRRRTLTRRGLLRRAAALAAFGPLFKSTAKASGSQTGSVNRYSAPSQLRITDIRACRVASNFDYPIIKIYTNQDVYGLGEVRDAGVEGLALVLKPHLVGRNPLDIEPNLDRIRKFANHRRTGGGYSAIDIALHDIAGKVYGVPVWRLIGSRYRDRIRIYCDTNESKDPKVYAERMRKRKEMGFTFFKMDIGPNLISDVPGALIGGVATEKGLKLYCEFIQAVRDAIGWDQPLAADHFGPLTLNDSIRYARAFEPYNLAWAEDMIQVGHLGQG
;
A
#
# COMPACT_ATOMS: atom_id res chain seq x y z
N MET A 1 6.78 31.52 72.26
CA MET A 1 7.71 30.98 73.28
C MET A 1 8.40 29.75 72.71
N ALA A 2 9.72 29.83 72.56
CA ALA A 2 10.55 28.76 72.02
C ALA A 2 10.72 27.61 73.03
N TYR A 3 10.84 26.38 72.52
CA TYR A 3 11.85 25.47 73.07
C TYR A 3 12.50 24.65 71.94
N TYR A 4 13.70 25.07 71.57
CA TYR A 4 14.57 24.44 70.58
C TYR A 4 15.29 23.27 71.28
N ARG A 5 15.02 22.02 70.88
CA ARG A 5 15.78 20.85 71.38
C ARG A 5 16.89 20.51 70.40
N ARG A 6 18.11 20.98 70.66
CA ARG A 6 19.31 20.56 69.91
C ARG A 6 19.53 19.06 70.11
N ARG A 7 19.51 18.27 69.03
CA ARG A 7 20.01 16.88 69.02
C ARG A 7 21.49 16.91 68.64
N THR A 8 22.35 16.52 69.57
CA THR A 8 23.78 16.28 69.33
C THR A 8 23.98 14.99 68.55
N LEU A 9 24.72 15.06 67.45
CA LEU A 9 25.13 13.89 66.67
C LEU A 9 26.22 13.14 67.45
N THR A 10 25.94 11.89 67.85
CA THR A 10 26.92 11.04 68.54
C THR A 10 27.67 10.16 67.54
N ARG A 11 28.93 9.82 67.83
CA ARG A 11 29.78 8.92 67.00
C ARG A 11 29.11 7.57 66.68
N ARG A 12 28.23 7.06 67.56
CA ARG A 12 27.42 5.86 67.32
C ARG A 12 26.32 6.05 66.26
N GLY A 13 25.80 7.27 66.07
CA GLY A 13 24.81 7.57 65.03
C GLY A 13 25.38 7.64 63.61
N LEU A 14 26.65 8.05 63.48
CA LEU A 14 27.39 8.08 62.21
C LEU A 14 27.72 6.67 61.70
N LEU A 15 28.16 5.76 62.59
CA LEU A 15 28.47 4.37 62.22
C LEU A 15 27.23 3.56 61.79
N ARG A 16 26.05 3.85 62.36
CA ARG A 16 24.79 3.20 61.95
C ARG A 16 24.31 3.62 60.55
N ARG A 17 24.65 4.83 60.10
CA ARG A 17 24.31 5.30 58.74
C ARG A 17 25.29 4.80 57.67
N ALA A 18 26.56 4.59 58.01
CA ALA A 18 27.55 4.01 57.10
C ALA A 18 27.30 2.51 56.83
N ALA A 19 26.83 1.75 57.82
CA ALA A 19 26.51 0.33 57.64
C ALA A 19 25.29 0.08 56.72
N ALA A 20 24.35 1.04 56.63
CA ALA A 20 23.19 0.93 55.73
C ALA A 20 23.53 1.13 54.24
N LEU A 21 24.68 1.76 53.93
CA LEU A 21 25.14 1.95 52.55
C LEU A 21 25.99 0.80 52.01
N ALA A 22 26.56 -0.04 52.88
CA ALA A 22 27.36 -1.21 52.47
C ALA A 22 26.52 -2.49 52.24
N ALA A 23 25.29 -2.55 52.76
CA ALA A 23 24.43 -3.73 52.64
C ALA A 23 23.62 -3.81 51.33
N PHE A 24 23.65 -2.77 50.49
CA PHE A 24 23.06 -2.78 49.14
C PHE A 24 24.09 -2.92 48.01
N GLY A 25 25.37 -3.10 48.36
CA GLY A 25 26.51 -3.04 47.42
C GLY A 25 26.69 -4.20 46.44
N PRO A 26 26.16 -5.43 46.66
CA PRO A 26 26.27 -6.48 45.64
C PRO A 26 24.96 -7.22 45.28
N LEU A 27 23.79 -6.63 45.47
CA LEU A 27 22.51 -7.21 45.01
C LEU A 27 22.09 -6.78 43.59
N PHE A 28 22.90 -5.96 42.92
CA PHE A 28 22.80 -5.71 41.48
C PHE A 28 23.89 -6.48 40.72
N LYS A 29 23.80 -7.81 40.74
CA LYS A 29 24.42 -8.65 39.71
C LYS A 29 23.35 -9.50 39.04
N SER A 30 23.19 -9.23 37.75
CA SER A 30 22.68 -10.16 36.74
C SER A 30 21.19 -10.53 36.79
N THR A 31 20.35 -9.58 36.36
CA THR A 31 19.39 -9.85 35.26
C THR A 31 19.17 -8.57 34.46
N ALA A 32 20.25 -7.96 33.96
CA ALA A 32 20.15 -7.24 32.71
C ALA A 32 19.97 -8.31 31.62
N LYS A 33 18.73 -8.80 31.48
CA LYS A 33 18.33 -9.43 30.23
C LYS A 33 18.42 -8.29 29.25
N ALA A 34 19.57 -8.21 28.58
CA ALA A 34 19.69 -7.43 27.37
C ALA A 34 18.54 -7.92 26.50
N SER A 35 17.45 -7.16 26.45
CA SER A 35 16.66 -7.13 25.24
C SER A 35 17.59 -6.50 24.22
N GLY A 36 18.51 -7.32 23.70
CA GLY A 36 18.99 -7.17 22.36
C GLY A 36 17.76 -7.26 21.48
N SER A 37 17.02 -6.15 21.41
CA SER A 37 16.51 -5.69 20.14
C SER A 37 17.73 -5.80 19.24
N GLN A 38 17.76 -6.85 18.44
CA GLN A 38 18.61 -6.92 17.26
C GLN A 38 18.19 -5.71 16.41
N THR A 39 18.73 -4.54 16.72
CA THR A 39 19.15 -3.63 15.68
C THR A 39 20.16 -4.48 14.92
N GLY A 40 19.71 -5.13 13.84
CA GLY A 40 20.60 -5.89 12.97
C GLY A 40 21.84 -5.05 12.76
N SER A 41 23.02 -5.70 12.81
CA SER A 41 24.30 -5.03 12.61
C SER A 41 24.18 -4.11 11.40
N VAL A 42 24.03 -2.80 11.62
CA VAL A 42 24.08 -1.84 10.51
C VAL A 42 25.45 -2.08 9.92
N ASN A 43 25.48 -2.54 8.68
CA ASN A 43 26.73 -2.83 8.01
C ASN A 43 27.50 -1.52 7.91
N ARG A 44 28.48 -1.30 8.80
CA ARG A 44 29.31 -0.09 8.81
C ARG A 44 30.33 -0.08 7.67
N TYR A 45 30.40 -1.16 6.88
CA TYR A 45 31.24 -1.26 5.69
C TYR A 45 30.54 -0.74 4.43
N SER A 46 29.23 -0.44 4.48
CA SER A 46 28.63 0.36 3.40
C SER A 46 29.00 1.82 3.65
N ALA A 47 29.48 2.48 2.61
CA ALA A 47 29.57 3.93 2.58
C ALA A 47 28.38 4.41 1.75
N PRO A 48 27.23 4.75 2.37
CA PRO A 48 26.02 5.12 1.63
C PRO A 48 26.24 6.31 0.68
N SER A 49 27.16 7.20 1.03
CA SER A 49 27.60 8.32 0.18
C SER A 49 28.33 7.88 -1.09
N GLN A 50 28.89 6.67 -1.12
CA GLN A 50 29.60 6.06 -2.26
C GLN A 50 28.73 5.09 -3.06
N LEU A 51 27.46 4.88 -2.69
CA LEU A 51 26.54 4.08 -3.49
C LEU A 51 26.33 4.71 -4.85
N ARG A 52 26.41 3.91 -5.90
CA ARG A 52 26.21 4.33 -7.28
C ARG A 52 25.34 3.31 -7.99
N ILE A 53 24.34 3.79 -8.71
CA ILE A 53 23.58 2.97 -9.66
C ILE A 53 24.54 2.55 -10.77
N THR A 54 24.69 1.25 -10.99
CA THR A 54 25.57 0.69 -12.02
C THR A 54 24.79 0.26 -13.25
N ASP A 55 23.57 -0.23 -13.05
CA ASP A 55 22.75 -0.76 -14.13
C ASP A 55 21.26 -0.74 -13.77
N ILE A 56 20.40 -0.75 -14.79
CA ILE A 56 18.96 -0.95 -14.65
C ILE A 56 18.52 -1.95 -15.72
N ARG A 57 17.84 -3.01 -15.29
CA ARG A 57 17.34 -4.10 -16.14
C ARG A 57 15.90 -4.42 -15.82
N ALA A 58 15.24 -5.10 -16.75
CA ALA A 58 13.88 -5.59 -16.58
C ALA A 58 13.86 -7.13 -16.59
N CYS A 59 12.92 -7.71 -15.86
CA CYS A 59 12.52 -9.10 -15.94
C CYS A 59 11.00 -9.15 -16.00
N ARG A 60 10.44 -9.90 -16.95
CA ARG A 60 9.00 -10.15 -17.01
C ARG A 60 8.67 -11.39 -16.19
N VAL A 61 7.67 -11.28 -15.32
CA VAL A 61 7.09 -12.40 -14.59
C VAL A 61 5.76 -12.74 -15.25
N ALA A 62 5.69 -13.92 -15.87
CA ALA A 62 4.48 -14.41 -16.52
C ALA A 62 3.46 -14.91 -15.48
N SER A 63 2.21 -14.46 -15.62
CA SER A 63 1.05 -14.88 -14.82
C SER A 63 -0.21 -14.82 -15.71
N ASN A 64 -1.34 -14.33 -15.21
CA ASN A 64 -2.49 -13.93 -16.03
C ASN A 64 -2.16 -12.82 -17.03
N PHE A 65 -1.12 -12.02 -16.75
CA PHE A 65 -0.47 -11.10 -17.67
C PHE A 65 1.05 -11.16 -17.47
N ASP A 66 1.82 -10.46 -18.31
CA ASP A 66 3.26 -10.33 -18.16
C ASP A 66 3.60 -9.06 -17.37
N TYR A 67 4.10 -9.25 -16.14
CA TYR A 67 4.40 -8.15 -15.22
C TYR A 67 5.88 -7.77 -15.28
N PRO A 68 6.25 -6.56 -15.74
CA PRO A 68 7.65 -6.16 -15.81
C PRO A 68 8.16 -5.63 -14.46
N ILE A 69 9.16 -6.33 -13.93
CA ILE A 69 9.90 -5.94 -12.73
C ILE A 69 11.22 -5.29 -13.15
N ILE A 70 11.43 -4.05 -12.72
CA ILE A 70 12.66 -3.29 -12.89
C ILE A 70 13.57 -3.55 -11.71
N LYS A 71 14.83 -3.90 -12.02
CA LYS A 71 15.89 -4.07 -11.05
C LYS A 71 16.97 -3.01 -11.25
N ILE A 72 17.21 -2.22 -10.21
CA ILE A 72 18.30 -1.24 -10.15
C ILE A 72 19.48 -1.87 -9.40
N TYR A 73 20.62 -2.00 -10.08
CA TYR A 73 21.86 -2.53 -9.53
C TYR A 73 22.74 -1.40 -8.99
N THR A 74 23.51 -1.69 -7.94
CA THR A 74 24.49 -0.75 -7.39
C THR A 74 25.90 -1.33 -7.35
N ASN A 75 26.88 -0.51 -7.01
CA ASN A 75 28.30 -0.89 -6.84
C ASN A 75 28.64 -1.52 -5.48
N GLN A 76 27.67 -1.75 -4.60
CA GLN A 76 27.90 -2.34 -3.27
C GLN A 76 26.95 -3.52 -3.01
N ASP A 77 26.59 -4.26 -4.07
CA ASP A 77 25.74 -5.47 -4.02
C ASP A 77 24.34 -5.29 -3.41
N VAL A 78 23.90 -4.05 -3.19
CA VAL A 78 22.51 -3.71 -2.89
C VAL A 78 21.75 -3.46 -4.19
N TYR A 79 20.50 -3.89 -4.27
CA TYR A 79 19.64 -3.63 -5.43
C TYR A 79 18.20 -3.31 -5.00
N GLY A 80 17.49 -2.62 -5.88
CA GLY A 80 16.09 -2.27 -5.73
C GLY A 80 15.21 -2.95 -6.76
N LEU A 81 13.98 -3.30 -6.39
CA LEU A 81 12.95 -3.80 -7.28
C LEU A 81 11.76 -2.85 -7.31
N GLY A 82 11.21 -2.62 -8.49
CA GLY A 82 9.96 -1.90 -8.66
C GLY A 82 9.21 -2.39 -9.90
N GLU A 83 7.89 -2.34 -9.85
CA GLU A 83 7.03 -2.87 -10.91
C GLU A 83 6.54 -1.75 -11.82
N VAL A 84 6.55 -1.99 -13.13
CA VAL A 84 5.80 -1.15 -14.07
C VAL A 84 4.33 -1.51 -13.98
N ARG A 85 3.54 -0.58 -13.44
CA ARG A 85 2.09 -0.70 -13.21
C ARG A 85 1.32 -1.36 -14.37
N ASP A 86 0.30 -2.16 -14.02
CA ASP A 86 -0.75 -2.71 -14.90
C ASP A 86 -0.22 -3.57 -16.06
N ALA A 87 0.77 -4.45 -15.82
CA ALA A 87 1.40 -5.25 -16.87
C ALA A 87 1.89 -4.37 -18.06
N GLY A 88 2.45 -3.21 -17.72
CA GLY A 88 2.88 -2.21 -18.68
C GLY A 88 4.12 -2.61 -19.49
N VAL A 89 4.72 -1.64 -20.17
CA VAL A 89 5.91 -1.87 -21.01
C VAL A 89 7.16 -1.46 -20.25
N GLU A 90 8.11 -2.38 -20.04
CA GLU A 90 9.38 -2.11 -19.35
C GLU A 90 10.20 -0.97 -19.96
N GLY A 91 10.05 -0.73 -21.26
CA GLY A 91 10.68 0.38 -21.98
C GLY A 91 10.40 1.75 -21.33
N LEU A 92 9.23 1.92 -20.68
CA LEU A 92 8.88 3.12 -19.94
C LEU A 92 9.84 3.43 -18.80
N ALA A 93 10.41 2.40 -18.16
CA ALA A 93 11.43 2.56 -17.13
C ALA A 93 12.85 2.54 -17.72
N LEU A 94 13.11 1.66 -18.69
CA LEU A 94 14.46 1.49 -19.26
C LEU A 94 14.94 2.74 -20.01
N VAL A 95 14.04 3.52 -20.61
CA VAL A 95 14.39 4.80 -21.25
C VAL A 95 14.94 5.83 -20.24
N LEU A 96 14.62 5.68 -18.94
CA LEU A 96 15.06 6.60 -17.88
C LEU A 96 16.48 6.28 -17.38
N LYS A 97 17.00 5.09 -17.67
CA LYS A 97 18.30 4.58 -17.21
C LYS A 97 19.49 5.52 -17.45
N PRO A 98 19.69 6.12 -18.64
CA PRO A 98 20.85 6.98 -18.90
C PRO A 98 20.92 8.19 -17.96
N HIS A 99 19.81 8.60 -17.35
CA HIS A 99 19.76 9.71 -16.42
C HIS A 99 20.18 9.33 -14.99
N LEU A 100 20.20 8.04 -14.67
CA LEU A 100 20.35 7.51 -13.30
C LEU A 100 21.67 6.77 -13.06
N VAL A 101 22.25 6.13 -14.09
CA VAL A 101 23.54 5.44 -13.94
C VAL A 101 24.62 6.42 -13.45
N GLY A 102 25.40 5.99 -12.45
CA GLY A 102 26.41 6.81 -11.79
C GLY A 102 25.88 7.77 -10.72
N ARG A 103 24.56 7.80 -10.45
CA ARG A 103 23.98 8.60 -9.36
C ARG A 103 23.90 7.78 -8.07
N ASN A 104 23.85 8.48 -6.94
CA ASN A 104 23.56 7.85 -5.67
C ASN A 104 22.06 7.52 -5.61
N PRO A 105 21.65 6.25 -5.43
CA PRO A 105 20.24 5.87 -5.35
C PRO A 105 19.53 6.44 -4.12
N LEU A 106 20.27 6.90 -3.10
CA LEU A 106 19.69 7.50 -1.89
C LEU A 106 19.28 8.96 -2.06
N ASP A 107 19.72 9.61 -3.15
CA ASP A 107 19.27 10.95 -3.53
C ASP A 107 17.91 10.83 -4.27
N ILE A 108 16.89 10.29 -3.59
CA ILE A 108 15.61 9.88 -4.22
C ILE A 108 14.95 11.05 -4.95
N GLU A 109 14.62 12.14 -4.27
CA GLU A 109 13.92 13.28 -4.87
C GLU A 109 14.74 13.91 -6.01
N PRO A 110 16.05 14.20 -5.86
CA PRO A 110 16.87 14.68 -6.99
C PRO A 110 16.89 13.74 -8.20
N ASN A 111 16.88 12.42 -7.99
CA ASN A 111 16.80 11.45 -9.07
C ASN A 111 15.42 11.47 -9.73
N LEU A 112 14.34 11.51 -8.94
CA LEU A 112 12.97 11.56 -9.41
C LEU A 112 12.68 12.85 -10.18
N ASP A 113 13.09 14.01 -9.68
CA ASP A 113 12.94 15.30 -10.37
C ASP A 113 13.65 15.30 -11.72
N ARG A 114 14.85 14.71 -11.78
CA ARG A 114 15.62 14.58 -13.01
C ARG A 114 14.89 13.79 -14.09
N ILE A 115 14.24 12.68 -13.71
CA ILE A 115 13.54 11.80 -14.66
C ILE A 115 12.11 12.24 -14.95
N ARG A 116 11.51 13.09 -14.10
CA ARG A 116 10.11 13.51 -14.19
C ARG A 116 9.75 14.07 -15.57
N LYS A 117 10.64 14.86 -16.17
CA LYS A 117 10.45 15.46 -17.52
C LYS A 117 10.45 14.45 -18.68
N PHE A 118 10.93 13.23 -18.43
CA PHE A 118 10.92 12.12 -19.40
C PHE A 118 9.85 11.08 -19.07
N ALA A 119 9.16 11.26 -17.94
CA ALA A 119 8.00 10.47 -17.56
C ALA A 119 6.72 11.08 -18.12
N ASN A 120 5.67 10.29 -18.14
CA ASN A 120 4.33 10.73 -18.52
C ASN A 120 3.33 10.35 -17.39
N HIS A 121 2.06 10.65 -17.58
CA HIS A 121 1.01 10.45 -16.57
C HIS A 121 0.21 9.17 -16.84
N ARG A 122 -0.65 8.75 -15.91
CA ARG A 122 -1.54 7.59 -16.07
C ARG A 122 -0.72 6.31 -16.35
N ARG A 123 -1.15 5.47 -17.31
CA ARG A 123 -0.48 4.20 -17.65
C ARG A 123 0.96 4.39 -18.13
N THR A 124 1.26 5.47 -18.84
CA THR A 124 2.61 5.76 -19.34
C THR A 124 3.55 6.27 -18.23
N GLY A 125 3.02 6.62 -17.06
CA GLY A 125 3.80 6.95 -15.85
C GLY A 125 4.33 5.73 -15.09
N GLY A 126 3.98 4.51 -15.49
CA GLY A 126 4.38 3.28 -14.80
C GLY A 126 5.90 3.11 -14.67
N GLY A 127 6.67 3.58 -15.66
CA GLY A 127 8.13 3.52 -15.61
C GLY A 127 8.75 4.39 -14.51
N TYR A 128 8.20 5.59 -14.30
CA TYR A 128 8.62 6.49 -13.21
C TYR A 128 8.32 5.88 -11.84
N SER A 129 7.11 5.30 -11.69
CA SER A 129 6.71 4.62 -10.45
C SER A 129 7.60 3.42 -10.14
N ALA A 130 7.96 2.62 -11.17
CA ALA A 130 8.87 1.48 -10.98
C ALA A 130 10.25 1.91 -10.47
N ILE A 131 10.79 3.02 -10.98
CA ILE A 131 12.06 3.57 -10.48
C ILE A 131 11.91 4.07 -9.05
N ASP A 132 10.86 4.83 -8.74
CA ASP A 132 10.60 5.35 -7.39
C ASP A 132 10.54 4.22 -6.34
N ILE A 133 9.76 3.17 -6.62
CA ILE A 133 9.64 1.99 -5.76
C ILE A 133 11.01 1.31 -5.58
N ALA A 134 11.79 1.15 -6.65
CA ALA A 134 13.11 0.52 -6.59
C ALA A 134 14.13 1.35 -5.78
N LEU A 135 14.09 2.68 -5.89
CA LEU A 135 14.95 3.57 -5.08
C LEU A 135 14.61 3.47 -3.60
N HIS A 136 13.32 3.45 -3.25
CA HIS A 136 12.86 3.25 -1.88
C HIS A 136 13.19 1.86 -1.33
N ASP A 137 13.13 0.82 -2.15
CA ASP A 137 13.57 -0.54 -1.79
C ASP A 137 15.08 -0.56 -1.47
N ILE A 138 15.91 0.11 -2.28
CA ILE A 138 17.34 0.29 -1.97
C ILE A 138 17.52 1.02 -0.64
N ALA A 139 16.84 2.14 -0.44
CA ALA A 139 16.97 2.92 0.80
C ALA A 139 16.59 2.08 2.03
N GLY A 140 15.49 1.33 1.98
CA GLY A 140 15.09 0.43 3.07
C GLY A 140 16.16 -0.61 3.38
N LYS A 141 16.71 -1.26 2.35
CA LYS A 141 17.81 -2.25 2.49
C LYS A 141 19.08 -1.64 3.06
N VAL A 142 19.49 -0.46 2.59
CA VAL A 142 20.71 0.23 3.07
C VAL A 142 20.57 0.64 4.53
N TYR A 143 19.41 1.19 4.91
CA TYR A 143 19.15 1.60 6.30
C TYR A 143 18.75 0.46 7.22
N GLY A 144 18.52 -0.75 6.69
CA GLY A 144 18.10 -1.91 7.48
C GLY A 144 16.71 -1.76 8.08
N VAL A 145 15.81 -1.03 7.41
CA VAL A 145 14.44 -0.78 7.87
C VAL A 145 13.44 -1.15 6.78
N PRO A 146 12.23 -1.61 7.13
CA PRO A 146 11.19 -1.78 6.13
C PRO A 146 10.78 -0.43 5.53
N VAL A 147 10.45 -0.38 4.22
CA VAL A 147 10.20 0.87 3.48
C VAL A 147 9.15 1.78 4.13
N TRP A 148 8.10 1.20 4.74
CA TRP A 148 7.08 1.99 5.44
C TRP A 148 7.64 2.82 6.61
N ARG A 149 8.83 2.48 7.12
CA ARG A 149 9.51 3.24 8.17
C ARG A 149 10.15 4.52 7.63
N LEU A 150 10.46 4.58 6.34
CA LEU A 150 10.97 5.78 5.67
C LEU A 150 9.89 6.85 5.54
N ILE A 151 8.62 6.44 5.42
CA ILE A 151 7.47 7.36 5.31
C ILE A 151 6.87 7.77 6.66
N GLY A 152 7.22 7.08 7.77
CA GLY A 152 6.84 7.52 9.11
C GLY A 152 6.54 6.41 10.11
N SER A 153 5.56 6.68 10.98
CA SER A 153 5.20 5.84 12.14
C SER A 153 4.28 4.68 11.79
N ARG A 154 4.36 3.59 12.59
CA ARG A 154 3.43 2.46 12.49
C ARG A 154 2.12 2.82 13.16
N TYR A 155 1.02 2.81 12.41
CA TYR A 155 -0.33 3.09 12.93
C TYR A 155 -1.21 1.85 13.07
N ARG A 156 -0.81 0.72 12.46
CA ARG A 156 -1.57 -0.53 12.46
C ARG A 156 -0.68 -1.73 12.20
N ASP A 157 -1.13 -2.90 12.64
CA ASP A 157 -0.40 -4.15 12.45
C ASP A 157 -0.82 -4.93 11.21
N ARG A 158 -2.05 -4.68 10.72
CA ARG A 158 -2.63 -5.33 9.56
C ARG A 158 -3.33 -4.29 8.69
N ILE A 159 -3.30 -4.51 7.37
CA ILE A 159 -4.05 -3.74 6.39
C ILE A 159 -5.22 -4.62 5.96
N ARG A 160 -6.45 -4.11 6.07
CA ARG A 160 -7.62 -4.79 5.51
C ARG A 160 -7.56 -4.62 3.99
N ILE A 161 -7.67 -5.74 3.27
CA ILE A 161 -7.77 -5.76 1.82
C ILE A 161 -9.21 -6.08 1.43
N TYR A 162 -9.66 -5.51 0.32
CA TYR A 162 -10.86 -6.00 -0.36
C TYR A 162 -10.46 -7.10 -1.34
N CYS A 163 -11.40 -7.97 -1.69
CA CYS A 163 -11.25 -8.94 -2.76
C CYS A 163 -12.29 -8.74 -3.85
N ASP A 164 -11.90 -9.13 -5.05
CA ASP A 164 -12.78 -9.26 -6.21
C ASP A 164 -12.85 -10.73 -6.67
N THR A 165 -13.66 -10.99 -7.68
CA THR A 165 -13.70 -12.24 -8.42
C THR A 165 -14.08 -12.02 -9.87
N ASN A 166 -13.63 -12.92 -10.74
CA ASN A 166 -13.97 -12.88 -12.17
C ASN A 166 -15.48 -12.79 -12.40
N GLU A 167 -15.87 -11.92 -13.33
CA GLU A 167 -17.24 -11.70 -13.78
C GLU A 167 -17.93 -12.96 -14.32
N SER A 168 -19.26 -12.97 -14.26
CA SER A 168 -20.12 -13.92 -14.96
C SER A 168 -21.38 -13.22 -15.41
N LYS A 169 -21.91 -13.56 -16.59
CA LYS A 169 -23.21 -13.06 -17.06
C LYS A 169 -24.41 -13.66 -16.29
N ASP A 170 -24.17 -14.61 -15.39
CA ASP A 170 -25.17 -15.14 -14.46
C ASP A 170 -24.94 -14.56 -13.06
N PRO A 171 -25.87 -13.74 -12.52
CA PRO A 171 -25.79 -13.20 -11.17
C PRO A 171 -25.56 -14.25 -10.08
N LYS A 172 -26.13 -15.45 -10.22
CA LYS A 172 -25.99 -16.53 -9.24
C LYS A 172 -24.58 -17.08 -9.22
N VAL A 173 -23.97 -17.24 -10.40
CA VAL A 173 -22.57 -17.69 -10.51
C VAL A 173 -21.63 -16.63 -9.94
N TYR A 174 -21.90 -15.35 -10.20
CA TYR A 174 -21.11 -14.26 -9.63
C TYR A 174 -21.22 -14.23 -8.09
N ALA A 175 -22.45 -14.31 -7.56
CA ALA A 175 -22.73 -14.36 -6.14
C ALA A 175 -22.05 -15.56 -5.45
N GLU A 176 -22.11 -16.75 -6.04
CA GLU A 176 -21.45 -17.94 -5.50
C GLU A 176 -19.93 -17.78 -5.46
N ARG A 177 -19.32 -17.14 -6.47
CA ARG A 177 -17.88 -16.84 -6.46
C ARG A 177 -17.52 -15.88 -5.33
N MET A 178 -18.35 -14.86 -5.06
CA MET A 178 -18.15 -13.95 -3.94
C MET A 178 -18.33 -14.64 -2.58
N ARG A 179 -19.32 -15.53 -2.47
CA ARG A 179 -19.52 -16.37 -1.28
C ARG A 179 -18.25 -17.18 -0.96
N LYS A 180 -17.62 -17.78 -1.98
CA LYS A 180 -16.34 -18.49 -1.82
C LYS A 180 -15.21 -17.57 -1.34
N ARG A 181 -15.15 -16.31 -1.79
CA ARG A 181 -14.19 -15.33 -1.24
C ARG A 181 -14.47 -15.05 0.23
N LYS A 182 -15.74 -14.94 0.64
CA LYS A 182 -16.08 -14.81 2.07
C LYS A 182 -15.62 -16.02 2.88
N GLU A 183 -15.77 -17.24 2.35
CA GLU A 183 -15.28 -18.47 3.00
C GLU A 183 -13.74 -18.49 3.16
N MET A 184 -13.00 -17.81 2.28
CA MET A 184 -11.55 -17.61 2.42
C MET A 184 -11.17 -16.63 3.54
N GLY A 185 -12.14 -15.98 4.18
CA GLY A 185 -11.94 -15.03 5.28
C GLY A 185 -11.84 -13.56 4.86
N PHE A 186 -12.14 -13.23 3.60
CA PHE A 186 -12.26 -11.83 3.20
C PHE A 186 -13.47 -11.17 3.86
N THR A 187 -13.32 -9.89 4.19
CA THR A 187 -14.35 -9.10 4.88
C THR A 187 -14.75 -7.85 4.10
N PHE A 188 -14.13 -7.56 2.97
CA PHE A 188 -14.49 -6.44 2.11
C PHE A 188 -14.47 -6.95 0.68
N PHE A 189 -15.54 -6.69 -0.06
CA PHE A 189 -15.72 -7.16 -1.42
C PHE A 189 -15.81 -5.97 -2.38
N LYS A 190 -15.28 -6.16 -3.58
CA LYS A 190 -15.49 -5.30 -4.75
C LYS A 190 -15.99 -6.18 -5.87
N MET A 191 -16.86 -5.66 -6.73
CA MET A 191 -17.31 -6.34 -7.94
C MET A 191 -17.29 -5.41 -9.15
N ASP A 192 -17.14 -5.97 -10.34
CA ASP A 192 -17.23 -5.24 -11.59
C ASP A 192 -18.68 -5.32 -12.11
N ILE A 193 -19.30 -4.16 -12.37
CA ILE A 193 -20.67 -4.00 -12.90
C ILE A 193 -20.58 -3.27 -14.24
N GLY A 194 -19.99 -3.96 -15.22
CA GLY A 194 -19.68 -3.37 -16.52
C GLY A 194 -20.59 -3.81 -17.67
N PRO A 195 -20.50 -3.10 -18.83
CA PRO A 195 -21.30 -3.39 -20.02
C PRO A 195 -21.25 -4.85 -20.48
N ASN A 196 -20.13 -5.53 -20.25
CA ASN A 196 -19.92 -6.94 -20.61
C ASN A 196 -20.93 -7.90 -19.95
N LEU A 197 -21.44 -7.55 -18.75
CA LEU A 197 -22.41 -8.39 -18.04
C LEU A 197 -23.77 -8.46 -18.74
N ILE A 198 -24.15 -7.37 -19.43
CA ILE A 198 -25.51 -7.18 -19.96
C ILE A 198 -25.54 -6.92 -21.48
N SER A 199 -24.37 -7.03 -22.15
CA SER A 199 -24.21 -6.75 -23.58
C SER A 199 -25.12 -7.57 -24.48
N ASP A 200 -25.46 -8.79 -24.04
CA ASP A 200 -26.22 -9.75 -24.84
C ASP A 200 -27.74 -9.54 -24.70
N VAL A 201 -28.16 -8.63 -23.83
CA VAL A 201 -29.58 -8.35 -23.60
C VAL A 201 -30.03 -7.18 -24.48
N PRO A 202 -30.91 -7.41 -25.47
CA PRO A 202 -31.36 -6.34 -26.37
C PRO A 202 -32.00 -5.19 -25.59
N GLY A 203 -31.57 -3.96 -25.92
CA GLY A 203 -32.04 -2.72 -25.31
C GLY A 203 -31.53 -2.46 -23.89
N ALA A 204 -30.60 -3.26 -23.36
CA ALA A 204 -30.01 -3.02 -22.05
C ALA A 204 -28.93 -1.92 -22.07
N LEU A 205 -28.28 -1.70 -23.21
CA LEU A 205 -27.23 -0.71 -23.39
C LEU A 205 -27.51 0.19 -24.61
N ILE A 206 -27.09 1.45 -24.51
CA ILE A 206 -26.94 2.39 -25.62
C ILE A 206 -25.55 3.00 -25.51
N GLY A 207 -24.67 2.79 -26.50
CA GLY A 207 -23.31 3.35 -26.48
C GLY A 207 -22.44 2.91 -25.30
N GLY A 208 -22.68 1.72 -24.74
CA GLY A 208 -21.99 1.23 -23.54
C GLY A 208 -22.54 1.76 -22.22
N VAL A 209 -23.60 2.57 -22.25
CA VAL A 209 -24.30 3.08 -21.06
C VAL A 209 -25.61 2.33 -20.88
N ALA A 210 -25.94 1.98 -19.63
CA ALA A 210 -27.15 1.26 -19.30
C ALA A 210 -28.41 2.11 -19.49
N THR A 211 -29.38 1.51 -20.18
CA THR A 211 -30.75 1.99 -20.17
C THR A 211 -31.40 1.70 -18.82
N GLU A 212 -32.65 2.12 -18.62
CA GLU A 212 -33.43 1.73 -17.43
C GLU A 212 -33.52 0.21 -17.27
N LYS A 213 -33.58 -0.53 -18.38
CA LYS A 213 -33.53 -1.99 -18.39
C LYS A 213 -32.17 -2.51 -17.93
N GLY A 214 -31.08 -1.95 -18.45
CA GLY A 214 -29.72 -2.33 -18.07
C GLY A 214 -29.41 -2.06 -16.59
N LEU A 215 -29.89 -0.92 -16.07
CA LEU A 215 -29.73 -0.58 -14.65
C LEU A 215 -30.43 -1.59 -13.74
N LYS A 216 -31.63 -2.05 -14.10
CA LYS A 216 -32.33 -3.11 -13.36
C LYS A 216 -31.53 -4.41 -13.33
N LEU A 217 -30.90 -4.78 -14.44
CA LEU A 217 -30.04 -5.96 -14.49
C LEU A 217 -28.80 -5.79 -13.59
N TYR A 218 -28.13 -4.64 -13.64
CA TYR A 218 -27.02 -4.35 -12.72
C TYR A 218 -27.46 -4.43 -11.25
N CYS A 219 -28.63 -3.90 -10.93
CA CYS A 219 -29.25 -4.02 -9.61
C CYS A 219 -29.46 -5.49 -9.20
N GLU A 220 -29.88 -6.38 -10.11
CA GLU A 220 -29.99 -7.82 -9.85
C GLU A 220 -28.62 -8.45 -9.52
N PHE A 221 -27.55 -8.07 -10.21
CA PHE A 221 -26.18 -8.51 -9.88
C PHE A 221 -25.75 -8.05 -8.49
N ILE A 222 -25.97 -6.78 -8.17
CA ILE A 222 -25.60 -6.21 -6.86
C ILE A 222 -26.40 -6.89 -5.75
N GLN A 223 -27.71 -7.07 -5.94
CA GLN A 223 -28.58 -7.79 -4.99
C GLN A 223 -28.09 -9.21 -4.75
N ALA A 224 -27.79 -9.97 -5.82
CA ALA A 224 -27.34 -11.34 -5.70
C ALA A 224 -26.03 -11.45 -4.91
N VAL A 225 -25.07 -10.56 -5.17
CA VAL A 225 -23.82 -10.51 -4.40
C VAL A 225 -24.07 -10.09 -2.95
N ARG A 226 -24.91 -9.07 -2.72
CA ARG A 226 -25.30 -8.63 -1.37
C ARG A 226 -25.86 -9.76 -0.52
N ASP A 227 -26.78 -10.54 -1.08
CA ASP A 227 -27.41 -11.66 -0.37
C ASP A 227 -26.40 -12.77 -0.08
N ALA A 228 -25.45 -13.01 -0.99
CA ALA A 228 -24.42 -14.04 -0.81
C ALA A 228 -23.36 -13.66 0.24
N ILE A 229 -22.92 -12.40 0.27
CA ILE A 229 -21.88 -11.95 1.22
C ILE A 229 -22.45 -11.42 2.54
N GLY A 230 -23.75 -11.11 2.59
CA GLY A 230 -24.40 -10.48 3.73
C GLY A 230 -24.33 -8.95 3.69
N TRP A 231 -25.42 -8.32 4.15
CA TRP A 231 -25.60 -6.87 4.15
C TRP A 231 -24.71 -6.11 5.16
N ASP A 232 -24.11 -6.83 6.11
CA ASP A 232 -23.14 -6.32 7.08
C ASP A 232 -21.73 -6.12 6.48
N GLN A 233 -21.43 -6.80 5.37
CA GLN A 233 -20.13 -6.69 4.71
C GLN A 233 -20.09 -5.49 3.76
N PRO A 234 -19.01 -4.69 3.73
CA PRO A 234 -18.86 -3.64 2.75
C PRO A 234 -18.68 -4.23 1.34
N LEU A 235 -19.42 -3.68 0.38
CA LEU A 235 -19.38 -4.01 -1.03
C LEU A 235 -19.13 -2.74 -1.84
N ALA A 236 -18.12 -2.75 -2.68
CA ALA A 236 -17.87 -1.70 -3.68
C ALA A 236 -18.17 -2.23 -5.09
N ALA A 237 -18.36 -1.31 -6.03
CA ALA A 237 -18.51 -1.65 -7.45
C ALA A 237 -17.69 -0.73 -8.37
N ASP A 238 -17.31 -1.23 -9.54
CA ASP A 238 -16.49 -0.54 -10.55
C ASP A 238 -16.88 -0.94 -12.00
N HIS A 239 -16.19 -0.37 -12.99
CA HIS A 239 -16.24 -0.68 -14.41
C HIS A 239 -17.57 -0.36 -15.11
N PHE A 240 -18.28 0.67 -14.63
CA PHE A 240 -19.64 1.04 -15.08
C PHE A 240 -19.80 1.45 -16.54
N GLY A 241 -18.70 1.66 -17.26
CA GLY A 241 -18.67 2.07 -18.67
C GLY A 241 -18.34 3.56 -18.86
N PRO A 242 -18.52 4.09 -20.09
CA PRO A 242 -18.15 5.45 -20.45
C PRO A 242 -19.22 6.47 -20.00
N LEU A 243 -19.42 6.60 -18.69
CA LEU A 243 -20.51 7.42 -18.14
C LEU A 243 -20.26 8.92 -18.31
N THR A 244 -21.32 9.65 -18.61
CA THR A 244 -21.37 11.11 -18.37
C THR A 244 -21.69 11.39 -16.90
N LEU A 245 -21.63 12.65 -16.47
CA LEU A 245 -22.08 13.06 -15.14
C LEU A 245 -23.54 12.70 -14.87
N ASN A 246 -24.41 12.92 -15.86
CA ASN A 246 -25.85 12.63 -15.70
C ASN A 246 -26.09 11.11 -15.61
N ASP A 247 -25.34 10.31 -16.38
CA ASP A 247 -25.40 8.86 -16.26
C ASP A 247 -24.88 8.41 -14.89
N SER A 248 -23.79 9.01 -14.40
CA SER A 248 -23.23 8.73 -13.08
C SER A 248 -24.26 8.98 -11.97
N ILE A 249 -24.99 10.10 -12.04
CA ILE A 249 -26.06 10.42 -11.09
C ILE A 249 -27.20 9.39 -11.16
N ARG A 250 -27.60 8.97 -12.38
CA ARG A 250 -28.62 7.93 -12.58
C ARG A 250 -28.21 6.60 -11.95
N TYR A 251 -26.99 6.15 -12.23
CA TYR A 251 -26.43 4.92 -11.68
C TYR A 251 -26.35 4.99 -10.16
N ALA A 252 -25.81 6.08 -9.60
CA ALA A 252 -25.69 6.26 -8.15
C ALA A 252 -27.06 6.18 -7.44
N ARG A 253 -28.10 6.82 -8.00
CA ARG A 253 -29.48 6.72 -7.49
C ARG A 253 -30.03 5.30 -7.58
N ALA A 254 -29.78 4.60 -8.68
CA ALA A 254 -30.21 3.21 -8.83
C ALA A 254 -29.52 2.28 -7.82
N PHE A 255 -28.27 2.57 -7.45
CA PHE A 255 -27.48 1.75 -6.55
C PHE A 255 -27.63 2.09 -5.05
N GLU A 256 -28.25 3.23 -4.74
CA GLU A 256 -28.47 3.71 -3.36
C GLU A 256 -29.09 2.65 -2.43
N PRO A 257 -30.12 1.86 -2.84
CA PRO A 257 -30.72 0.84 -1.98
C PRO A 257 -29.75 -0.27 -1.54
N TYR A 258 -28.64 -0.47 -2.26
CA TYR A 258 -27.66 -1.53 -1.99
C TYR A 258 -26.52 -1.06 -1.09
N ASN A 259 -26.52 0.19 -0.63
CA ASN A 259 -25.58 0.74 0.36
C ASN A 259 -24.10 0.46 0.01
N LEU A 260 -23.70 0.66 -1.25
CA LEU A 260 -22.32 0.43 -1.67
C LEU A 260 -21.33 1.27 -0.85
N ALA A 261 -20.22 0.67 -0.45
CA ALA A 261 -19.15 1.34 0.28
C ALA A 261 -18.47 2.42 -0.59
N TRP A 262 -18.29 2.15 -1.88
CA TRP A 262 -18.01 3.13 -2.92
C TRP A 262 -18.47 2.64 -4.30
N ALA A 263 -18.66 3.57 -5.22
CA ALA A 263 -18.77 3.33 -6.66
C ALA A 263 -17.55 3.99 -7.32
N GLU A 264 -16.68 3.17 -7.91
CA GLU A 264 -15.36 3.57 -8.40
C GLU A 264 -15.44 4.19 -9.81
N ASP A 265 -14.58 5.16 -10.09
CA ASP A 265 -14.34 5.73 -11.42
C ASP A 265 -15.59 6.12 -12.24
N MET A 266 -16.68 6.48 -11.56
CA MET A 266 -17.96 6.85 -12.17
C MET A 266 -17.82 8.02 -13.15
N ILE A 267 -16.97 9.00 -12.81
CA ILE A 267 -16.75 10.20 -13.61
C ILE A 267 -15.43 10.07 -14.38
N GLN A 268 -15.51 10.26 -15.69
CA GLN A 268 -14.34 10.19 -16.56
C GLN A 268 -13.28 11.25 -16.22
N VAL A 269 -12.00 10.86 -16.32
CA VAL A 269 -10.86 11.74 -16.05
C VAL A 269 -10.90 12.96 -16.98
N GLY A 270 -10.89 14.16 -16.39
CA GLY A 270 -10.93 15.45 -17.10
C GLY A 270 -12.30 16.12 -17.12
N HIS A 271 -13.36 15.46 -16.65
CA HIS A 271 -14.70 16.04 -16.58
C HIS A 271 -14.80 17.21 -15.57
N LEU A 272 -14.06 17.16 -14.46
CA LEU A 272 -14.02 18.22 -13.44
C LEU A 272 -12.98 19.32 -13.74
N GLY A 273 -12.47 19.37 -14.97
CA GLY A 273 -11.35 20.22 -15.37
C GLY A 273 -9.99 19.52 -15.21
N GLN A 274 -8.98 20.02 -15.92
CA GLN A 274 -7.58 19.65 -15.65
C GLN A 274 -7.09 20.55 -14.52
N GLY A 275 -6.87 19.97 -13.33
CA GLY A 275 -6.08 20.60 -12.28
C GLY A 275 -4.59 20.54 -12.60
#